data_AF-A0A0F8VT69-F1
#
_entry.id   AF-A0A0F8VT69-F1
#
_cell.length_a   1.000
_cell.length_b   1.000
_cell.length_c   1.000
_cell.angle_alpha   90.00
_cell.angle_beta   90.00
_cell.angle_gamma   90.00
#
_symmetry.space_group_name_H-M   'P 1'
#
loop_
_entity.id
_entity.type
_entity.pdbx_description
1 polymer ?
#
loop_
_entity_poly.entity_id
_entity_poly.type
_entity_poly.pdbx_seq_one_letter_code
_entity_poly.pdbx_strand_id
1 'polypeptide(L)'
;MRCVAIVFLSCMFVSCIPYAIAPKLDENHISLAKKFKKGLPRINAYIFQDTKKANEFFDYIDYKLQPNPDYFSSNIPISINNTTYYLSFYEVER
;
A
#
# COMPACT_ATOMS: atom_id res chain seq x y z
N MET A 1 -6.24 14.46 43.99
CA MET A 1 -5.46 15.34 43.09
C MET A 1 -4.25 14.64 42.45
N ARG A 2 -3.46 13.83 43.18
CA ARG A 2 -2.30 13.08 42.60
C ARG A 2 -2.68 12.12 41.47
N CYS A 3 -3.80 11.39 41.58
CA CYS A 3 -4.24 10.46 40.54
C CYS A 3 -4.64 11.16 39.22
N VAL A 4 -5.22 12.37 39.29
CA VAL A 4 -5.64 13.13 38.10
C VAL A 4 -4.43 13.63 37.31
N ALA A 5 -3.38 14.08 38.01
CA ALA A 5 -2.12 14.48 37.37
C ALA A 5 -1.41 13.30 36.69
N ILE A 6 -1.47 12.10 37.28
CA ILE A 6 -0.89 10.87 36.71
C ILE A 6 -1.64 10.46 35.44
N VAL A 7 -2.97 10.54 35.43
CA VAL A 7 -3.80 10.25 34.24
C VAL A 7 -3.51 11.24 33.11
N PHE A 8 -3.42 12.54 33.42
CA PHE A 8 -3.12 13.56 32.41
C PHE A 8 -1.71 13.39 31.82
N LEU A 9 -0.72 13.02 32.64
CA LEU A 9 0.64 12.74 32.19
C LEU A 9 0.71 11.46 31.33
N SER A 10 -0.08 10.44 31.64
CA SER A 10 -0.17 9.21 30.85
C SER A 10 -0.77 9.43 29.45
N CYS A 11 -1.71 10.36 29.29
CA CYS A 11 -2.33 10.66 28.00
C CYS A 11 -1.36 11.25 26.96
N MET A 12 -0.24 11.86 27.39
CA MET A 12 0.77 12.41 26.47
C MET A 12 1.62 11.33 25.79
N PHE A 13 1.67 10.10 26.34
CA PHE A 13 2.47 8.99 25.80
C PHE A 13 1.68 8.02 24.90
N VAL A 14 0.36 8.21 24.76
CA VAL A 14 -0.52 7.40 23.90
C VAL A 14 -0.86 8.12 22.59
N SER A 15 0.08 8.88 22.03
CA SER A 15 -0.06 9.37 20.66
C SER A 15 -0.04 8.18 19.68
N CYS A 16 -1.20 7.55 19.51
CA CYS A 16 -1.45 6.53 18.51
C CYS A 16 -1.60 7.23 17.15
N ILE A 17 -0.50 7.82 16.65
CA ILE A 17 -0.46 8.44 15.33
C ILE A 17 -0.13 7.34 14.33
N PRO A 18 -1.06 6.97 13.43
CA PRO A 18 -0.75 6.01 12.38
C PRO A 18 0.29 6.65 11.44
N TYR A 19 1.52 6.14 11.49
CA TYR A 19 2.64 6.63 10.69
C TYR A 19 2.45 6.33 9.18
N ALA A 20 1.67 5.30 8.85
CA ALA A 20 1.38 4.91 7.47
C ALA A 20 0.04 5.50 6.98
N ILE A 21 0.11 6.69 6.40
CA ILE A 21 -1.04 7.33 5.73
C ILE A 21 -1.19 6.73 4.33
N ALA A 22 -2.41 6.34 3.96
CA ALA A 22 -2.67 5.80 2.63
C ALA A 22 -2.35 6.85 1.55
N PRO A 23 -1.53 6.51 0.54
CA PRO A 23 -1.25 7.41 -0.57
C PRO A 23 -2.53 7.63 -1.40
N LYS A 24 -2.67 8.83 -1.96
CA LYS A 24 -3.78 9.15 -2.85
C LYS A 24 -3.50 8.57 -4.24
N LEU A 25 -4.44 7.78 -4.75
CA LEU A 25 -4.40 7.23 -6.09
C LEU A 25 -5.26 8.09 -7.01
N ASP A 26 -4.70 8.49 -8.15
CA ASP A 26 -5.38 9.32 -9.14
C ASP A 26 -6.01 8.40 -10.22
N GLU A 27 -7.30 8.56 -10.50
CA GLU A 27 -8.04 7.69 -11.44
C GLU A 27 -7.44 7.66 -12.86
N ASN A 28 -6.78 8.74 -13.25
CA ASN A 28 -6.14 8.90 -14.57
C ASN A 28 -4.92 7.98 -14.80
N HIS A 29 -4.47 7.26 -13.77
CA HIS A 29 -3.30 6.36 -13.85
C HIS A 29 -3.67 4.90 -14.13
N ILE A 30 -4.95 4.59 -14.34
CA ILE A 30 -5.41 3.24 -14.68
C ILE A 30 -5.36 3.05 -16.20
N SER A 31 -4.61 2.06 -16.67
CA SER A 31 -4.65 1.68 -18.09
C SER A 31 -4.31 0.20 -18.29
N LEU A 32 -4.44 -0.29 -19.53
CA LEU A 32 -4.08 -1.66 -19.88
C LEU A 32 -2.55 -1.85 -19.79
N ALA A 33 -2.09 -2.73 -18.90
CA ALA A 33 -0.66 -3.00 -18.69
C ALA A 33 0.06 -3.41 -19.98
N LYS A 34 -0.57 -4.27 -20.81
CA LYS A 34 -0.05 -4.65 -22.13
C LYS A 34 0.15 -3.47 -23.10
N LYS A 35 -0.63 -2.39 -22.96
CA LYS A 35 -0.44 -1.15 -23.75
C LYS A 35 0.73 -0.31 -23.22
N PHE A 36 1.01 -0.40 -21.92
CA PHE A 36 2.14 0.31 -21.30
C PHE A 36 3.49 -0.30 -21.66
N LYS A 37 3.67 -1.63 -21.51
CA LYS A 37 4.89 -2.34 -21.92
C LYS A 37 4.55 -3.66 -22.60
N LYS A 38 5.18 -3.91 -23.76
CA LYS A 38 5.08 -5.18 -24.49
C LYS A 38 5.74 -6.28 -23.65
N GLY A 39 4.95 -7.20 -23.13
CA GLY A 39 5.39 -8.27 -22.23
C GLY A 39 4.52 -8.40 -20.98
N LEU A 40 3.78 -7.34 -20.62
CA LEU A 40 2.85 -7.37 -19.49
C LEU A 40 1.52 -8.06 -19.84
N PRO A 41 0.84 -8.64 -18.83
CA PRO A 41 -0.47 -9.26 -19.01
C PRO A 41 -1.52 -8.27 -19.51
N ARG A 42 -2.57 -8.78 -20.16
CA ARG A 42 -3.69 -7.96 -20.66
C ARG A 42 -4.70 -7.70 -19.54
N ILE A 43 -4.27 -6.94 -18.54
CA ILE A 43 -5.08 -6.52 -17.38
C ILE A 43 -5.03 -5.01 -17.22
N ASN A 44 -6.02 -4.44 -16.53
CA ASN A 44 -5.96 -3.04 -16.10
C ASN A 44 -5.03 -2.95 -14.90
N ALA A 45 -4.04 -2.06 -14.98
CA ALA A 45 -3.08 -1.81 -13.91
C ALA A 45 -3.02 -0.31 -13.61
N TYR A 46 -2.75 0.01 -12.36
CA TYR A 46 -2.41 1.36 -11.94
C TYR A 46 -0.92 1.58 -12.21
N ILE A 47 -0.58 2.62 -12.98
CA ILE A 47 0.78 2.86 -13.46
C ILE A 47 1.41 4.01 -12.70
N PHE A 48 2.48 3.69 -11.97
CA PHE A 48 3.37 4.68 -11.38
C PHE A 48 4.44 5.09 -12.39
N GLN A 49 4.51 6.39 -12.71
CA GLN A 49 5.59 6.96 -13.53
C GLN A 49 6.74 7.50 -12.67
N ASP A 50 6.46 7.83 -11.42
CA ASP A 50 7.40 8.37 -10.44
C ASP A 50 7.75 7.26 -9.43
N THR A 51 9.04 6.95 -9.32
CA THR A 51 9.55 5.92 -8.42
C THR A 51 9.32 6.28 -6.96
N LYS A 52 9.28 7.57 -6.60
CA LYS A 52 8.97 8.00 -5.23
C LYS A 52 7.54 7.63 -4.85
N LYS A 53 6.57 7.92 -5.73
CA LYS A 53 5.16 7.57 -5.51
C LYS A 53 4.95 6.05 -5.49
N ALA A 54 5.67 5.31 -6.32
CA ALA A 54 5.65 3.84 -6.29
C ALA A 54 6.14 3.31 -4.94
N ASN A 55 7.27 3.82 -4.45
CA ASN A 55 7.84 3.41 -3.16
C ASN A 55 6.90 3.73 -2.00
N GLU A 56 6.32 4.93 -1.96
CA GLU A 56 5.31 5.29 -0.94
C GLU A 56 4.11 4.33 -0.92
N PHE A 57 3.70 3.83 -2.10
CA PHE A 57 2.66 2.82 -2.20
C PHE A 57 3.12 1.45 -1.73
N PHE A 58 4.33 1.02 -2.11
CA PHE A 58 4.90 -0.25 -1.65
C PHE A 58 5.08 -0.28 -0.14
N ASP A 59 5.63 0.78 0.46
CA ASP A 59 5.80 0.91 1.90
C ASP A 59 4.46 0.84 2.65
N TYR A 60 3.42 1.48 2.10
CA TYR A 60 2.08 1.41 2.66
C TYR A 60 1.48 -0.01 2.58
N ILE A 61 1.64 -0.69 1.44
CA ILE A 61 1.15 -2.06 1.27
C ILE A 61 1.91 -3.02 2.19
N ASP A 62 3.23 -2.90 2.30
CA ASP A 62 4.06 -3.71 3.19
C ASP A 62 3.62 -3.53 4.65
N TYR A 63 3.49 -2.28 5.11
CA TYR A 63 3.00 -1.98 6.45
C TYR A 63 1.60 -2.56 6.73
N LYS A 64 0.69 -2.44 5.74
CA LYS A 64 -0.72 -2.79 5.92
C LYS A 64 -1.00 -4.28 5.80
N LEU A 65 -0.35 -4.96 4.85
CA LEU A 65 -0.60 -6.37 4.55
C LEU A 65 0.41 -7.29 5.23
N GLN A 66 1.58 -6.77 5.64
CA GLN A 66 2.71 -7.55 6.19
C GLN A 66 2.93 -8.85 5.41
N PRO A 67 3.07 -8.77 4.06
CA PRO A 67 3.15 -9.95 3.24
C PRO A 67 4.37 -10.78 3.66
N ASN A 68 4.24 -12.10 3.65
CA ASN A 68 5.42 -12.95 3.86
C ASN A 68 6.47 -12.56 2.80
N PRO A 69 7.76 -12.37 3.18
CA PRO A 69 8.85 -12.00 2.27
C PRO A 69 8.94 -12.87 1.00
N ASP A 70 8.46 -14.11 1.04
CA ASP A 70 8.41 -15.00 -0.13
C ASP A 70 7.41 -14.55 -1.23
N TYR A 71 6.43 -13.71 -0.89
CA TYR A 71 5.33 -13.25 -1.77
C TYR A 71 5.52 -11.84 -2.33
N PHE A 72 6.68 -11.21 -2.08
CA PHE A 72 6.87 -9.78 -2.32
C PHE A 72 6.68 -9.33 -3.78
N SER A 73 6.73 -10.27 -4.74
CA SER A 73 6.68 -9.96 -6.17
C SER A 73 5.32 -10.24 -6.83
N SER A 74 4.45 -11.12 -6.30
CA SER A 74 3.16 -11.41 -6.96
C SER A 74 2.15 -12.19 -6.10
N ASN A 75 0.86 -12.04 -6.45
CA ASN A 75 -0.28 -12.79 -5.94
C ASN A 75 -0.52 -12.69 -4.43
N ILE A 76 -0.39 -11.49 -3.86
CA ILE A 76 -0.73 -11.22 -2.48
C ILE A 76 -2.26 -11.30 -2.33
N PRO A 77 -2.81 -12.20 -1.50
CA PRO A 77 -4.24 -12.34 -1.32
C PRO A 77 -4.80 -11.13 -0.55
N ILE A 78 -5.81 -10.48 -1.11
CA ILE A 78 -6.54 -9.37 -0.47
C ILE A 78 -8.03 -9.68 -0.46
N SER A 79 -8.73 -9.31 0.61
CA SER A 79 -10.18 -9.52 0.72
C SER A 79 -10.93 -8.20 0.54
N ILE A 80 -11.79 -8.14 -0.46
CA ILE A 80 -12.68 -6.99 -0.73
C ILE A 80 -14.10 -7.54 -0.77
N ASN A 81 -14.99 -7.03 0.08
CA ASN A 81 -16.40 -7.47 0.16
C ASN A 81 -16.55 -9.01 0.24
N ASN A 82 -15.81 -9.65 1.15
CA ASN A 82 -15.77 -11.11 1.31
C ASN A 82 -15.30 -11.92 0.07
N THR A 83 -14.77 -11.26 -0.96
CA THR A 83 -14.19 -11.91 -2.13
C THR A 83 -12.68 -11.76 -2.11
N THR A 84 -11.95 -12.86 -2.29
CA THR A 84 -10.49 -12.87 -2.34
C THR A 84 -10.03 -12.50 -3.75
N TYR A 85 -9.19 -11.48 -3.83
CA TYR A 85 -8.47 -11.05 -5.02
C TYR A 85 -6.98 -11.22 -4.80
N TYR A 86 -6.21 -11.10 -5.87
CA TYR A 86 -4.76 -11.24 -5.83
C TYR A 86 -4.11 -9.97 -6.38
N LEU A 87 -3.31 -9.32 -5.54
CA LEU A 87 -2.53 -8.15 -5.88
C LEU A 87 -1.15 -8.59 -6.38
N SER A 88 -0.75 -8.11 -7.54
CA SER A 88 0.55 -8.42 -8.15
C SER A 88 1.23 -7.14 -8.60
N PHE A 89 2.56 -7.11 -8.45
CA PHE A 89 3.39 -5.97 -8.80
C PHE A 89 4.26 -6.30 -10.01
N TYR A 90 4.48 -5.30 -10.86
CA TYR A 90 5.33 -5.43 -12.03
C TYR A 90 6.24 -4.22 -12.08
N GLU A 91 7.53 -4.44 -11.88
CA GLU A 91 8.56 -3.46 -12.16
C GLU A 91 9.08 -3.71 -13.57
N VAL A 92 9.10 -2.66 -14.40
CA VAL A 92 9.58 -2.75 -15.77
C VAL A 92 10.58 -1.64 -16.03
N GLU A 93 11.71 -1.99 -16.64
CA GLU A 93 12.63 -1.00 -17.16
C GLU A 93 11.97 -0.22 -18.30
N ARG A 94 12.30 1.07 -18.40
CA ARG A 94 11.71 1.97 -19.40
C ARG A 94 12.02 1.51 -20.82
#